data_AF-T1C0A4-F1
#
_entry.id   AF-T1C0A4-F1
#
_cell.length_a   1.000
_cell.length_b   1.000
_cell.length_c   1.000
_cell.angle_alpha   90.00
_cell.angle_beta   90.00
_cell.angle_gamma   90.00
#
_symmetry.space_group_name_H-M   'P 1'
#
loop_
_entity.id
_entity.type
_entity.pdbx_description
1 polymer ?
#
loop_
_entity_poly.entity_id
_entity_poly.type
_entity_poly.pdbx_seq_one_letter_code
_entity_poly.pdbx_strand_id
1 'polypeptide(L)'
;MGKEVLMKTARLKEWTYEEFLSLPEGGPFRTEIIDGELCMTPSPNTRHQEISGNLFEIIRHFLRSNPLGKLFDAPCDVVFSKDPLQVVEPDLLFVSKEHLSIITEKNIQGSPDLTVEILSPSTESSDRRVK
;
A
#
# COMPACT_ATOMS: atom_id res chain seq x y z
N MET A 1 -45.71 15.18 4.37
CA MET A 1 -45.06 15.46 3.08
C MET A 1 -43.97 16.50 3.32
N GLY A 2 -42.78 16.05 3.72
CA GLY A 2 -41.63 16.90 4.04
C GLY A 2 -40.39 16.18 3.49
N LYS A 3 -39.68 16.87 2.61
CA LYS A 3 -38.72 16.31 1.67
C LYS A 3 -37.53 15.69 2.39
N GLU A 4 -37.27 14.43 2.07
CA GLU A 4 -36.05 13.69 2.35
C GLU A 4 -34.88 14.43 1.66
N VAL A 5 -34.02 15.04 2.45
CA VAL A 5 -32.78 15.63 1.96
C VAL A 5 -31.83 14.46 1.73
N LEU A 6 -31.77 13.97 0.49
CA LEU A 6 -30.64 13.17 0.03
C LEU A 6 -29.39 14.05 0.14
N MET A 7 -28.67 13.90 1.24
CA MET A 7 -27.26 14.24 1.32
C MET A 7 -26.53 13.33 0.33
N LYS A 8 -26.44 13.74 -0.93
CA LYS A 8 -25.37 13.28 -1.82
C LYS A 8 -24.08 13.77 -1.17
N THR A 9 -23.44 12.93 -0.36
CA THR A 9 -22.02 13.06 -0.08
C THR A 9 -21.34 13.14 -1.44
N ALA A 10 -20.88 14.34 -1.81
CA ALA A 10 -20.08 14.51 -3.01
C ALA A 10 -18.86 13.60 -2.83
N ARG A 11 -18.75 12.53 -3.63
CA ARG A 11 -17.48 11.82 -3.75
C ARG A 11 -16.48 12.88 -4.20
N LEU A 12 -15.47 13.13 -3.36
CA LEU A 12 -14.27 13.83 -3.79
C LEU A 12 -13.74 13.05 -5.01
N LYS A 13 -13.14 13.78 -5.96
CA LYS A 13 -12.66 13.26 -7.25
C LYS A 13 -12.15 11.80 -7.15
N GLU A 14 -12.73 10.89 -7.93
CA GLU A 14 -12.18 9.54 -8.10
C GLU A 14 -10.89 9.66 -8.93
N TRP A 15 -9.77 9.22 -8.35
CA TRP A 15 -8.46 9.25 -9.00
C TRP A 15 -8.35 8.13 -10.03
N THR A 16 -7.85 8.44 -11.23
CA THR A 16 -7.45 7.41 -12.20
C THR A 16 -5.99 7.02 -12.00
N TYR A 17 -5.62 5.86 -12.54
CA TYR A 17 -4.25 5.36 -12.42
C TYR A 17 -3.26 6.27 -13.18
N GLU A 18 -3.69 6.84 -14.31
CA GLU A 18 -2.89 7.81 -15.08
C GLU A 18 -2.64 9.10 -14.30
N GLU A 19 -3.63 9.57 -13.53
CA GLU A 19 -3.47 10.74 -12.68
C GLU A 19 -2.54 10.44 -11.49
N PHE A 20 -2.65 9.26 -10.88
CA PHE A 20 -1.72 8.81 -9.86
C PHE A 20 -0.27 8.79 -10.37
N LEU A 21 -0.04 8.23 -11.56
CA LEU A 21 1.29 8.20 -12.20
C LEU A 21 1.83 9.59 -12.59
N SER A 22 0.99 10.61 -12.64
CA SER A 22 1.42 11.99 -12.92
C SER A 22 1.93 12.74 -11.68
N LEU A 23 1.79 12.13 -10.49
CA LEU A 23 2.27 12.72 -9.25
C LEU A 23 3.80 12.77 -9.22
N PRO A 24 4.41 13.79 -8.60
CA PRO A 24 5.85 13.86 -8.45
C PRO A 24 6.39 12.68 -7.63
N GLU A 25 7.35 11.95 -8.20
CA GLU A 25 8.09 10.91 -7.49
C GLU A 25 9.08 11.52 -6.48
N GLY A 26 9.38 10.81 -5.40
CA GLY A 26 10.45 11.17 -4.45
C GLY A 26 10.12 12.34 -3.51
N GLY A 27 8.85 12.69 -3.35
CA GLY A 27 8.40 13.66 -2.36
C GLY A 27 8.48 13.16 -0.90
N PRO A 28 8.29 14.04 0.11
CA PRO A 28 8.36 13.67 1.52
C PRO A 28 7.10 12.94 2.04
N PHE A 29 6.22 12.51 1.14
CA PHE A 29 4.95 11.87 1.46
C PHE A 29 4.83 10.54 0.73
N ARG A 30 4.44 9.50 1.48
CA ARG A 30 3.88 8.28 0.91
C ARG A 30 2.51 8.60 0.36
N THR A 31 2.26 8.16 -0.87
CA THR A 31 1.10 8.56 -1.65
C THR A 31 0.35 7.31 -2.09
N GLU A 32 -0.89 7.18 -1.67
CA GLU A 32 -1.72 5.99 -1.92
C GLU A 32 -3.10 6.40 -2.41
N ILE A 33 -3.78 5.48 -3.09
CA ILE A 33 -5.19 5.61 -3.45
C ILE A 33 -5.98 4.54 -2.70
N ILE A 34 -6.97 4.95 -1.92
CA ILE A 34 -7.84 4.06 -1.15
C ILE A 34 -9.27 4.38 -1.51
N ASP A 35 -10.02 3.40 -2.02
CA ASP A 35 -11.40 3.57 -2.50
C ASP A 35 -11.56 4.75 -3.48
N GLY A 36 -10.56 4.98 -4.33
CA GLY A 36 -10.53 6.07 -5.31
C GLY A 36 -10.09 7.43 -4.75
N GLU A 37 -9.78 7.54 -3.46
CA GLU A 37 -9.34 8.79 -2.81
C GLU A 37 -7.83 8.83 -2.58
N LEU A 38 -7.20 9.97 -2.89
CA LEU A 38 -5.78 10.21 -2.63
C LEU A 38 -5.51 10.41 -1.14
N CYS A 39 -4.67 9.53 -0.58
CA CYS A 39 -4.18 9.58 0.78
C CYS A 39 -2.68 9.89 0.77
N MET A 40 -2.29 10.99 1.42
CA MET A 40 -0.89 11.38 1.57
C MET A 40 -0.50 11.30 3.04
N THR A 41 0.50 10.48 3.37
CA THR A 41 1.03 10.34 4.72
C THR A 41 2.50 10.75 4.75
N PRO A 42 2.99 11.36 5.85
CA PRO A 42 4.42 11.67 5.97
C PRO A 42 5.27 10.41 5.82
N SER A 43 6.49 10.55 5.29
CA SER A 43 7.46 9.45 5.29
C SER A 43 7.66 8.86 6.70
N PRO A 44 7.90 7.54 6.82
CA PRO A 44 8.12 6.91 8.11
C PRO A 44 9.33 7.50 8.85
N ASN A 45 9.25 7.54 10.18
CA ASN A 45 10.36 7.99 11.01
C ASN A 45 11.44 6.90 11.16
N THR A 46 12.59 7.27 11.70
CA THR A 46 13.74 6.35 11.85
C THR A 46 13.42 5.10 12.68
N ARG A 47 12.61 5.22 13.74
CA ARG A 47 12.21 4.06 14.56
C ARG A 47 11.34 3.08 13.77
N HIS A 48 10.44 3.58 12.94
CA HIS A 48 9.64 2.74 12.04
C HIS A 48 10.57 2.02 11.06
N GLN A 49 11.52 2.73 10.46
CA GLN A 49 12.49 2.13 9.53
C GLN A 49 13.40 1.08 10.18
N GLU A 50 13.84 1.30 11.42
CA GLU A 50 14.58 0.28 12.18
C GLU A 50 13.77 -1.00 12.39
N ILE A 51 12.47 -0.87 12.72
CA ILE A 51 11.58 -2.02 12.88
C ILE A 51 11.38 -2.73 11.54
N SER A 52 11.16 -1.98 10.46
CA SER A 52 10.98 -2.53 9.10
C SER A 52 12.21 -3.32 8.65
N GLY A 53 13.40 -2.73 8.77
CA GLY A 53 14.66 -3.38 8.43
C GLY A 53 14.89 -4.67 9.20
N ASN A 54 14.66 -4.66 10.52
CA ASN A 54 14.82 -5.85 11.35
C ASN A 54 13.85 -6.99 10.93
N LEU A 55 12.59 -6.65 10.66
CA LEU A 55 11.60 -7.63 10.20
C LEU A 55 11.98 -8.18 8.82
N PHE A 56 12.39 -7.31 7.89
CA PHE A 56 12.84 -7.71 6.56
C PHE A 56 14.01 -8.69 6.66
N GLU A 57 15.02 -8.39 7.47
CA GLU A 57 16.19 -9.25 7.64
C GLU A 57 15.83 -10.63 8.18
N ILE A 58 14.97 -10.70 9.20
CA ILE A 58 14.51 -11.96 9.80
C ILE A 58 13.80 -12.83 8.75
N ILE A 59 12.82 -12.24 8.04
CA ILE A 59 12.04 -12.97 7.03
C ILE A 59 12.94 -13.35 5.85
N ARG A 60 13.79 -12.44 5.40
CA ARG A 60 14.72 -12.68 4.29
C ARG A 60 15.69 -13.80 4.61
N HIS A 61 16.19 -13.87 5.85
CA HIS A 61 17.05 -14.96 6.29
C HIS A 61 16.34 -16.31 6.20
N PHE A 62 15.10 -16.40 6.72
CA PHE A 62 14.28 -17.60 6.59
C PHE A 62 14.07 -18.02 5.12
N LEU A 63 13.80 -17.05 4.24
CA LEU A 63 13.59 -17.28 2.81
C LEU A 63 14.85 -17.71 2.03
N ARG A 64 16.06 -17.48 2.56
CA ARG A 64 17.30 -17.99 1.95
C ARG A 64 17.39 -19.51 2.06
N SER A 65 17.00 -20.06 3.21
CA SER A 65 16.95 -21.52 3.43
C SER A 65 15.67 -22.14 2.89
N ASN A 66 14.59 -21.35 2.79
CA ASN A 66 13.28 -21.79 2.33
C ASN A 66 12.84 -20.87 1.17
N PRO A 67 13.26 -21.14 -0.07
CA PRO A 67 12.93 -20.27 -1.20
C PRO A 67 11.44 -20.42 -1.55
N LEU A 68 10.57 -19.75 -0.82
CA LEU A 68 9.11 -19.87 -0.94
C LEU A 68 8.50 -18.78 -1.82
N GLY A 69 9.25 -17.73 -2.13
CA GLY A 69 8.74 -16.57 -2.87
C GLY A 69 9.72 -15.40 -2.86
N LYS A 70 9.18 -14.19 -3.06
CA LYS A 70 9.91 -12.92 -3.01
C LYS A 70 9.34 -12.02 -1.91
N LEU A 71 10.24 -11.33 -1.22
CA LEU A 71 9.93 -10.36 -0.18
C LEU A 71 10.39 -8.98 -0.67
N PHE A 72 9.57 -7.97 -0.47
CA PHE A 72 9.84 -6.57 -0.78
C PHE A 72 9.53 -5.70 0.43
N ASP A 73 10.21 -4.57 0.51
CA ASP A 73 10.03 -3.47 1.45
C ASP A 73 9.53 -2.21 0.73
N ALA A 74 8.89 -1.30 1.48
CA ALA A 74 8.49 -0.01 0.95
C ALA A 74 9.72 0.85 0.55
N PRO A 75 9.63 1.66 -0.52
CA PRO A 75 8.44 1.87 -1.35
C PRO A 75 8.24 0.76 -2.40
N CYS A 76 7.03 0.21 -2.47
CA CYS A 76 6.62 -0.75 -3.49
C CYS A 76 5.09 -0.68 -3.70
N ASP A 77 4.68 -0.13 -4.84
CA ASP A 77 3.26 -0.02 -5.17
C ASP A 77 2.60 -1.40 -5.34
N VAL A 78 1.40 -1.51 -4.77
CA VAL A 78 0.48 -2.63 -4.97
C VAL A 78 -0.83 -2.11 -5.53
N VAL A 79 -1.09 -2.40 -6.80
CA VAL A 79 -2.35 -2.07 -7.47
C VAL A 79 -3.33 -3.20 -7.22
N PHE A 80 -4.18 -3.05 -6.20
CA PHE A 80 -5.18 -4.04 -5.82
C PHE A 80 -6.41 -4.04 -6.73
N SER A 81 -6.88 -2.84 -7.09
CA SER A 81 -8.07 -2.65 -7.94
C SER A 81 -7.89 -1.43 -8.83
N LYS A 82 -8.57 -1.41 -9.97
CA LYS A 82 -8.65 -0.26 -10.88
C LYS A 82 -10.01 0.43 -10.85
N ASP A 83 -11.02 -0.19 -10.22
CA ASP A 83 -12.38 0.35 -10.12
C ASP A 83 -13.09 -0.18 -8.85
N PRO A 84 -13.21 0.63 -7.78
CA PRO A 84 -12.50 1.90 -7.60
C PRO A 84 -10.99 1.65 -7.59
N LEU A 85 -10.20 2.66 -8.00
CA LEU A 85 -8.73 2.55 -7.96
C LEU A 85 -8.27 2.34 -6.52
N GLN A 86 -7.40 1.35 -6.33
CA GLN A 86 -6.75 1.08 -5.05
C GLN A 86 -5.28 0.77 -5.28
N VAL A 87 -4.43 1.70 -4.85
CA VAL A 87 -2.97 1.60 -4.90
C VAL A 87 -2.44 1.86 -3.50
N VAL A 88 -1.82 0.85 -2.90
CA VAL A 88 -1.26 0.94 -1.54
C VAL A 88 0.22 0.58 -1.58
N GLU A 89 0.97 1.00 -0.57
CA GLU A 89 2.42 0.79 -0.51
C GLU A 89 2.80 0.14 0.84
N PRO A 90 2.50 -1.16 1.07
CA PRO A 90 2.70 -1.79 2.38
C PRO A 90 4.14 -1.70 2.87
N ASP A 91 4.36 -1.60 4.18
CA ASP A 91 5.72 -1.51 4.72
C ASP A 91 6.59 -2.71 4.30
N LEU A 92 6.04 -3.92 4.36
CA LEU A 92 6.60 -5.13 3.76
C LEU A 92 5.53 -5.95 3.04
N LEU A 93 5.91 -6.66 1.99
CA LEU A 93 5.03 -7.61 1.30
C LEU A 93 5.77 -8.85 0.80
N PHE A 94 5.09 -10.00 0.83
CA PHE A 94 5.59 -11.26 0.32
C PHE A 94 4.65 -11.83 -0.75
N VAL A 95 5.26 -12.29 -1.84
CA VAL A 95 4.59 -12.98 -2.94
C VAL A 95 5.16 -14.39 -3.06
N SER A 96 4.31 -15.39 -2.93
CA SER A 96 4.67 -16.79 -3.02
C SER A 96 5.09 -17.17 -4.44
N LYS A 97 5.80 -18.29 -4.57
CA LYS A 97 6.20 -18.85 -5.88
C LYS A 97 5.01 -19.07 -6.82
N GLU A 98 3.85 -19.41 -6.27
CA GLU A 98 2.63 -19.70 -7.03
C GLU A 98 2.02 -18.44 -7.65
N HIS A 99 2.28 -17.26 -7.07
CA HIS A 99 1.71 -15.99 -7.49
C HIS A 99 2.71 -15.02 -8.14
N LEU A 100 3.95 -15.45 -8.48
CA LEU A 100 4.98 -14.54 -9.03
C LEU A 100 4.56 -13.78 -10.30
N SER A 101 3.51 -14.22 -11.01
CA SER A 101 2.95 -13.52 -12.17
C SER A 101 2.39 -12.13 -11.85
N ILE A 102 2.07 -11.83 -10.59
CA ILE A 102 1.59 -10.49 -10.18
C ILE A 102 2.72 -9.47 -10.09
N ILE A 103 3.98 -9.90 -10.11
CA ILE A 103 5.14 -9.02 -10.02
C ILE A 103 5.48 -8.52 -11.41
N THR A 104 5.39 -7.22 -11.62
CA THR A 104 5.82 -6.56 -12.86
C THR A 104 7.13 -5.81 -12.63
N GLU A 105 7.70 -5.25 -13.69
CA GLU A 105 8.87 -4.36 -13.57
C GLU A 105 8.54 -3.09 -12.76
N LYS A 106 7.30 -2.61 -12.84
CA LYS A 106 6.89 -1.35 -12.22
C LYS A 106 6.37 -1.52 -10.80
N ASN A 107 5.56 -2.54 -10.57
CA ASN A 107 4.80 -2.72 -9.33
C ASN A 107 4.16 -4.11 -9.22
N ILE A 108 3.44 -4.34 -8.12
CA ILE A 108 2.64 -5.52 -7.88
C ILE A 108 1.22 -5.29 -8.41
N GLN A 109 0.68 -6.22 -9.21
CA GLN A 109 -0.67 -6.17 -9.79
C GLN A 109 -1.55 -7.27 -9.18
N GLY A 110 -2.34 -6.89 -8.17
CA GLY A 110 -3.17 -7.82 -7.38
C GLY A 110 -2.66 -8.00 -5.95
N SER A 111 -3.28 -8.93 -5.22
CA SER A 111 -2.98 -9.15 -3.80
C SER A 111 -1.67 -9.93 -3.60
N PRO A 112 -0.72 -9.42 -2.79
CA PRO A 112 0.33 -10.23 -2.21
C PRO A 112 -0.26 -11.33 -1.31
N ASP A 113 0.53 -12.37 -1.05
CA ASP A 113 0.17 -13.46 -0.13
C ASP A 113 0.26 -13.04 1.34
N LEU A 114 1.10 -12.04 1.63
CA LEU A 114 1.24 -11.42 2.95
C LEU A 114 1.62 -9.95 2.80
N THR A 115 0.99 -9.10 3.59
CA THR A 115 1.38 -7.70 3.83
C THR A 115 1.67 -7.50 5.32
N VAL A 116 2.59 -6.60 5.64
CA VAL A 116 2.91 -6.20 7.02
C VAL A 116 2.90 -4.69 7.07
N GLU A 117 2.22 -4.14 8.07
CA GLU A 117 2.15 -2.70 8.36
C GLU A 117 2.67 -2.46 9.78
N ILE A 118 3.61 -1.52 9.93
CA ILE A 118 4.22 -1.13 11.19
C ILE A 118 3.51 0.13 11.67
N LEU A 119 2.68 -0.06 12.69
CA LEU A 119 1.87 1.02 13.24
C LEU A 119 2.74 2.16 13.79
N SER A 120 2.48 3.37 13.30
CA SER A 120 2.96 4.61 13.90
C SER A 120 1.78 5.33 14.59
N PRO A 121 2.01 6.10 15.67
CA PRO A 121 0.94 6.88 16.31
C PRO A 121 0.20 7.83 15.35
N SER A 122 0.85 8.25 14.27
CA SER A 122 0.29 9.12 13.23
C SER A 122 -0.59 8.40 12.20
N THR A 123 -0.43 7.08 12.02
CA THR A 123 -1.11 6.30 10.96
C THR A 123 -1.97 5.16 11.49
N GLU A 124 -1.89 4.86 12.79
CA GLU A 124 -2.53 3.70 13.44
C GLU A 124 -4.00 3.50 13.07
N SER A 125 -4.79 4.58 12.98
CA SER A 125 -6.23 4.45 12.67
C SER A 125 -6.50 4.00 11.24
N SER A 126 -5.66 4.38 10.28
CA SER A 126 -5.78 3.98 8.87
C SER A 126 -5.26 2.56 8.69
N ASP A 127 -4.04 2.30 9.18
CA ASP A 127 -3.37 0.99 9.06
C ASP A 127 -4.17 -0.16 9.68
N ARG A 128 -5.00 0.09 10.71
CA ARG A 128 -5.81 -0.95 11.35
C ARG A 128 -7.18 -1.19 10.70
N ARG A 129 -7.68 -0.23 9.91
CA ARG A 129 -9.09 -0.23 9.45
C ARG A 129 -9.22 -0.39 7.95
N VAL A 130 -8.18 -0.03 7.22
CA VAL A 130 -8.22 0.20 5.77
C VAL A 130 -7.27 -0.71 5.02
N LYS A 131 -6.21 -1.17 5.68
CA LYS A 131 -5.16 -2.04 5.14
C LYS A 131 -5.04 -3.28 6.01
#